data_AF-A0A443K7R3-F1
#
_entry.id   AF-A0A443K7R3-F1
#
_cell.length_a   1.000
_cell.length_b   1.000
_cell.length_c   1.000
_cell.angle_alpha   90.00
_cell.angle_beta   90.00
_cell.angle_gamma   90.00
#
_symmetry.space_group_name_H-M   'P 1'
#
loop_
_entity.id
_entity.type
_entity.pdbx_description
1 polymer ?
#
loop_
_entity_poly.entity_id
_entity_poly.type
_entity_poly.pdbx_seq_one_letter_code
_entity_poly.pdbx_strand_id
1 'polypeptide(L)' 'MTYRIGLPVLVTFPELGPPASHGTITAGPVLRKGVPCWKVDTRTRGEGSIEVWVPEDWLQVAVRGV' A
#
# COMPACT_ATOMS: atom_id res chain seq x y z
N MET A 1 -5.30 2.73 12.86
CA MET A 1 -5.66 1.53 12.10
C MET A 1 -4.50 0.55 12.23
N THR A 2 -4.72 -0.76 12.39
CA THR A 2 -3.62 -1.74 12.49
C THR A 2 -3.47 -2.48 11.17
N TYR A 3 -2.35 -2.25 10.47
CA TYR A 3 -1.99 -2.95 9.24
C TYR A 3 -1.36 -4.32 9.55
N ARG A 4 -1.51 -5.28 8.63
CA ARG A 4 -0.93 -6.63 8.75
C ARG A 4 -0.65 -7.25 7.37
N ILE A 5 0.24 -8.22 7.33
CA ILE A 5 0.53 -8.99 6.10
C ILE A 5 -0.77 -9.66 5.61
N GLY A 6 -0.98 -9.64 4.29
CA GLY A 6 -2.19 -10.14 3.62
C GLY A 6 -3.37 -9.17 3.65
N LEU A 7 -3.23 -7.99 4.24
CA LEU A 7 -4.30 -6.99 4.25
C LEU A 7 -4.39 -6.27 2.90
N PRO A 8 -5.57 -6.26 2.25
CA PRO A 8 -5.79 -5.46 1.05
C PRO A 8 -5.85 -3.97 1.42
N VAL A 9 -5.12 -3.16 0.65
CA VAL A 9 -4.94 -1.73 0.88
C VAL A 9 -5.07 -0.94 -0.41
N LEU A 10 -5.46 0.32 -0.28
CA LEU A 10 -5.31 1.35 -1.29
C LEU A 10 -4.06 2.14 -0.97
N VAL A 11 -3.20 2.30 -1.98
CA VAL A 11 -1.99 3.13 -1.91
C VAL A 11 -2.30 4.45 -2.60
N THR A 12 -2.22 5.56 -1.86
CA THR A 12 -2.39 6.91 -2.41
C THR A 12 -1.03 7.54 -2.60
N PHE A 13 -0.74 8.05 -3.80
CA PHE A 13 0.48 8.79 -4.11
C PHE A 13 0.15 10.30 -4.10
N PRO A 14 0.47 11.06 -3.03
CA PRO A 14 0.04 12.45 -2.89
C PRO A 14 0.53 13.35 -4.03
N GLU A 15 1.70 13.04 -4.56
CA GLU A 15 2.37 13.78 -5.64
C GLU A 15 1.81 13.51 -7.04
N LEU A 16 1.09 12.40 -7.24
CA LEU A 16 0.57 12.01 -8.56
C LEU A 16 -0.93 12.35 -8.73
N GLY A 17 -1.62 12.80 -7.67
CA GLY A 17 -3.08 12.88 -7.67
C GLY A 17 -3.73 11.49 -7.81
N PRO A 18 -5.07 11.39 -7.89
CA PRO A 18 -5.72 10.07 -8.02
C PRO A 18 -5.35 9.44 -9.38
N PRO A 19 -5.03 8.13 -9.43
CA PRO A 19 -5.75 7.07 -8.72
C PRO A 19 -4.96 6.36 -7.61
N ALA A 20 -5.69 5.88 -6.59
CA ALA A 20 -5.12 4.96 -5.61
C ALA A 20 -4.93 3.57 -6.24
N SER A 21 -3.75 3.00 -6.07
CA SER A 21 -3.45 1.64 -6.53
C SER A 21 -3.91 0.62 -5.51
N HIS A 22 -4.66 -0.39 -5.97
CA HIS A 22 -4.98 -1.53 -5.13
C HIS A 22 -3.73 -2.39 -4.93
N GLY A 23 -3.49 -2.80 -3.69
CA GLY A 23 -2.39 -3.68 -3.35
C GLY A 23 -2.67 -4.53 -2.12
N THR A 24 -1.72 -5.41 -1.81
CA THR A 24 -1.76 -6.26 -0.61
C THR A 24 -0.46 -6.09 0.16
N ILE A 25 -0.54 -5.92 1.47
CA ILE A 25 0.66 -5.85 2.31
C ILE A 25 1.37 -7.21 2.29
N THR A 26 2.65 -7.22 1.89
CA THR A 26 3.49 -8.43 1.86
C THR A 26 4.53 -8.46 2.97
N ALA A 27 4.94 -7.31 3.51
CA ALA A 27 5.89 -7.24 4.62
C ALA A 27 5.80 -5.90 5.39
N GLY A 28 6.45 -5.83 6.56
CA GLY A 28 6.50 -4.64 7.41
C GLY A 28 5.80 -4.83 8.77
N PRO A 29 5.78 -3.77 9.60
CA PRO A 29 6.35 -2.45 9.33
C PRO A 29 7.88 -2.45 9.48
N VAL A 30 8.56 -1.67 8.65
CA VAL A 30 9.99 -1.35 8.81
C VAL A 30 10.15 0.16 8.90
N LEU A 31 10.93 0.62 9.87
CA LEU A 31 11.24 2.04 10.02
C LEU A 31 12.25 2.46 8.95
N ARG A 32 11.84 3.31 8.02
CA ARG A 32 12.71 3.93 7.02
C ARG A 32 12.75 5.43 7.29
N LYS A 33 13.93 5.95 7.65
CA LYS A 33 14.11 7.36 8.05
C LYS A 33 13.14 7.80 9.18
N GLY A 34 12.84 6.89 10.11
CA GLY A 34 11.91 7.14 11.23
C GLY A 34 10.42 7.00 10.87
N VAL A 35 10.07 6.74 9.61
CA VAL A 35 8.69 6.55 9.16
C VAL A 35 8.39 5.04 9.06
N PRO A 36 7.28 4.54 9.64
CA PRO A 36 6.84 3.17 9.41
C PRO A 36 6.42 3.00 7.96
N CYS A 37 7.09 2.09 7.25
CA CYS A 37 6.76 1.72 5.88
C CYS A 37 6.36 0.24 5.81
N TRP A 38 5.43 -0.06 4.92
CA TRP A 38 4.95 -1.41 4.62
C TRP A 38 5.28 -1.75 3.17
N LYS A 39 5.65 -3.01 2.92
CA LYS A 39 5.82 -3.52 1.56
C LYS A 39 4.45 -3.90 1.03
N VAL A 40 4.07 -3.34 -0.11
CA VAL A 40 2.79 -3.58 -0.76
C VAL A 40 3.04 -4.12 -2.15
N ASP A 41 2.47 -5.29 -2.44
CA ASP A 41 2.35 -5.80 -3.79
C ASP A 41 1.16 -5.13 -4.48
N THR A 42 1.46 -4.23 -5.40
CA THR A 42 0.46 -3.50 -6.19
C THR A 42 0.36 -4.13 -7.58
N ARG A 43 -0.86 -4.34 -8.07
CA ARG A 43 -1.07 -4.85 -9.44
C ARG A 43 -1.44 -3.70 -10.34
N THR A 44 -0.56 -3.37 -11.28
CA THR A 44 -0.89 -2.46 -12.37
C THR A 44 -1.58 -3.25 -13.47
N ARG A 45 -2.76 -2.80 -13.92
CA ARG A 45 -3.53 -3.50 -14.95
C ARG A 45 -2.72 -3.53 -16.25
N GLY A 46 -2.18 -4.70 -16.59
CA GLY A 46 -1.42 -4.93 -17.82
C GLY A 46 0.11 -4.94 -17.67
N GLU A 47 0.66 -4.62 -16.50
CA GLU A 47 2.12 -4.46 -16.31
C GLU A 47 2.75 -5.37 -15.25
N GLY A 48 2.01 -6.35 -14.74
CA GLY A 48 2.51 -7.27 -13.71
C GLY A 48 2.34 -6.70 -12.30
N SER A 49 2.91 -7.42 -11.33
CA SER A 49 2.82 -7.05 -9.90
C SER A 49 4.13 -6.38 -9.49
N ILE A 50 4.05 -5.23 -8.83
CA ILE A 50 5.20 -4.45 -8.37
C ILE A 50 5.11 -4.34 -6.85
N GLU A 51 6.17 -4.78 -6.18
CA GLU A 51 6.31 -4.58 -4.74
C GLU A 51 6.99 -3.25 -4.43
N VAL A 52 6.31 -2.38 -3.67
CA VAL A 52 6.80 -1.06 -3.27
C VAL A 52 6.73 -0.89 -1.76
N TRP A 53 7.74 -0.24 -1.17
CA TRP A 53 7.68 0.19 0.23
C TRP A 53 6.92 1.50 0.32
N VAL A 54 5.79 1.48 1.01
CA VAL A 54 4.84 2.58 1.12
C VAL A 54 4.79 3.07 2.57
N PRO A 55 4.93 4.37 2.83
CA PRO A 55 4.68 4.96 4.14
C PRO A 55 3.28 4.63 4.68
N GLU A 56 3.17 4.39 5.98
CA GLU A 56 1.90 4.00 6.60
C GLU A 56 0.77 5.04 6.41
N ASP A 57 1.12 6.32 6.36
CA ASP A 57 0.20 7.43 6.12
C ASP A 57 -0.36 7.48 4.69
N TRP A 58 0.25 6.75 3.76
CA TRP A 58 -0.22 6.63 2.37
C TRP A 58 -1.14 5.44 2.15
N LEU A 59 -1.26 4.57 3.16
CA LEU A 59 -2.10 3.39 3.12
C LEU A 59 -3.49 3.70 3.64
N GLN A 60 -4.48 3.10 2.99
CA GLN A 60 -5.84 3.02 3.48
C GLN A 60 -6.32 1.58 3.35
N VAL A 61 -7.10 1.09 4.30
CA VAL A 61 -7.70 -0.24 4.17
C VAL A 61 -8.67 -0.22 3.00
N ALA A 62 -8.49 -1.14 2.05
CA ALA A 62 -9.44 -1.33 0.97
C ALA A 62 -10.69 -1.99 1.56
N VAL A 63 -11.68 -1.19 1.95
CA VAL A 63 -12.99 -1.71 2.35
C VAL A 63 -13.67 -2.18 1.06
N ARG A 64 -13.94 -3.50 0.95
CA ARG A 64 -14.86 -3.98 -0.08
C ARG A 64 -16.20 -3.30 0.17
N GLY A 65 -16.59 -2.41 -0.75
CA GLY A 65 -17.90 -1.78 -0.73
C GLY A 65 -18.99 -2.85 -0.57
N VAL A 66 -19.91 -2.57 0.35
CA VAL A 66 -21.25 -3.17 0.41
C VAL A 66 -22.08 -2.57 -0.71
#